data_AF-A0A4Q9L580-F1
#
_entry.id   AF-A0A4Q9L580-F1
#
_cell.length_a   1.000
_cell.length_b   1.000
_cell.length_c   1.000
_cell.angle_alpha   90.00
_cell.angle_beta   90.00
_cell.angle_gamma   90.00
#
_symmetry.space_group_name_H-M   'P 1'
#
loop_
_entity.id
_entity.type
_entity.pdbx_description
1 polymer ?
#
loop_
_entity_poly.entity_id
_entity_poly.type
_entity_poly.pdbx_seq_one_letter_code
_entity_poly.pdbx_strand_id
1 'polypeptide(L)'
;MFLYYYVVNATVNYIFDALLVDPLVSDINNVSVQCECEYNTNVRDVLQKITPYCSNEYYERVMPKVEFYIRKVYKYFDQNMHGFILYYTCILCSLLGHGSKSNRNEGEGITCNIEFLFNILAACKLYELCKSNLIFYDFLAAMEEGLINVEINKITSGIFRTEYTVEEQKDLFRIIFNESIKFKSMNRVLYESKLDRFVLANSRDDSINKKILDHVSKSSFERLFSLIITLKYHLLFKNNTYTLEQPFFVYNFTLDDDLYQNLVKTSLWFPQELITQFDLQCQEILYNHIFDRTFKRLSSDVNIFEKVFRFAKERPDCYFNQPDLFFPEYILVLFVANDQFNKIISVYKFLAEIIDIKYHEYIKILVCIKSSCLIPKNISFEAYLRIIFEIIFLVDIVSQVYVENNIESKVLHQVQTINNNIRKTLENFQIRYNLDRNDSILVGKRITKAFIDIKLMLVTIFFLDYSSKRFLELKIRKFLDEKNIIRFNDSSDAMNDYIIYLVFKELDLTRHITVNASSSNKKFNLPDLICVLIILTVIGTVCGVIFYILRK
;
A
#
# COMPACT_ATOMS: atom_id res chain seq x y z
N MET A 1 -24.26 17.93 23.76
CA MET A 1 -23.10 17.38 24.48
C MET A 1 -22.77 15.94 24.04
N PHE A 2 -23.70 14.98 24.09
CA PHE A 2 -23.49 13.61 23.58
C PHE A 2 -23.16 13.54 22.08
N LEU A 3 -23.85 14.32 21.24
CA LEU A 3 -23.56 14.40 19.80
C LEU A 3 -22.18 15.01 19.51
N TYR A 4 -21.76 16.01 20.31
CA TYR A 4 -20.44 16.63 20.21
C TYR A 4 -19.34 15.65 20.60
N TYR A 5 -19.51 14.90 21.70
CA TYR A 5 -18.58 13.84 22.11
C TYR A 5 -18.49 12.71 21.07
N TYR A 6 -19.61 12.31 20.47
CA TYR A 6 -19.64 11.29 19.43
C TYR A 6 -19.00 11.76 18.12
N VAL A 7 -19.27 13.00 17.70
CA VAL A 7 -18.66 13.60 16.51
C VAL A 7 -17.17 13.81 16.70
N VAL A 8 -16.74 14.31 17.87
CA VAL A 8 -15.32 14.45 18.21
C VAL A 8 -14.66 13.07 18.21
N ASN A 9 -15.18 12.07 18.94
CA ASN A 9 -14.58 10.72 18.94
C ASN A 9 -14.59 10.04 17.57
N ALA A 10 -15.65 10.20 16.77
CA ALA A 10 -15.69 9.64 15.42
C ALA A 10 -14.67 10.31 14.48
N THR A 11 -14.50 11.63 14.58
CA THR A 11 -13.54 12.39 13.78
C THR A 11 -12.11 12.10 14.21
N VAL A 12 -11.89 12.03 15.52
CA VAL A 12 -10.61 11.73 16.17
C VAL A 12 -10.17 10.30 15.85
N ASN A 13 -11.05 9.31 15.98
CA ASN A 13 -10.75 7.92 15.59
C ASN A 13 -10.45 7.79 14.09
N TYR A 14 -11.16 8.55 13.24
CA TYR A 14 -10.94 8.52 11.79
C TYR A 14 -9.59 9.11 11.37
N ILE A 15 -9.15 10.19 12.05
CA ILE A 15 -7.80 10.77 11.86
C ILE A 15 -6.73 9.76 12.32
N PHE A 16 -6.97 9.04 13.43
CA PHE A 16 -6.02 8.06 13.94
C PHE A 16 -5.89 6.82 13.06
N ASP A 17 -6.96 6.35 12.42
CA ASP A 17 -6.87 5.18 11.54
C ASP A 17 -5.82 5.37 10.43
N ALA A 18 -5.69 6.58 9.87
CA ALA A 18 -4.70 6.90 8.84
C ALA A 18 -3.24 7.03 9.34
N LEU A 19 -3.06 7.26 10.64
CA LEU A 19 -1.75 7.27 11.29
C LEU A 19 -1.33 5.91 11.85
N LEU A 20 -2.25 4.96 11.86
CA LEU A 20 -2.04 3.60 12.35
C LEU A 20 -1.87 2.65 11.17
N VAL A 21 -2.71 2.82 10.16
CA VAL A 21 -2.71 2.03 8.94
C VAL A 21 -2.39 2.96 7.79
N ASP A 22 -1.45 2.54 6.96
CA ASP A 22 -1.11 3.29 5.76
C ASP A 22 -2.33 3.40 4.82
N PRO A 23 -2.79 4.62 4.46
CA PRO A 23 -3.95 4.82 3.60
C PRO A 23 -3.75 4.33 2.14
N LEU A 24 -2.51 4.07 1.70
CA LEU A 24 -2.21 3.47 0.41
C LEU A 24 -2.07 1.95 0.46
N VAL A 25 -1.91 1.33 1.63
CA VAL A 25 -1.82 -0.12 1.73
C VAL A 25 -3.22 -0.75 1.67
N SER A 26 -3.41 -1.67 0.73
CA SER A 26 -4.56 -2.56 0.72
C SER A 26 -4.17 -3.95 0.23
N ASP A 27 -4.92 -4.97 0.62
CA ASP A 27 -4.62 -6.37 0.28
C ASP A 27 -4.69 -6.67 -1.24
N ILE A 28 -5.12 -5.71 -2.07
CA ILE A 28 -5.53 -5.91 -3.46
C ILE A 28 -4.80 -4.99 -4.46
N ASN A 29 -4.07 -3.97 -3.98
CA ASN A 29 -3.51 -2.93 -4.86
C ASN A 29 -2.08 -2.49 -4.49
N ASN A 30 -1.29 -3.37 -3.86
CA ASN A 30 0.09 -3.05 -3.49
C ASN A 30 0.99 -2.93 -4.72
N VAL A 31 1.87 -1.93 -4.73
CA VAL A 31 2.93 -1.81 -5.73
C VAL A 31 4.04 -2.77 -5.34
N SER A 32 4.22 -3.80 -6.15
CA SER A 32 5.14 -4.91 -5.88
C SER A 32 6.27 -4.96 -6.89
N VAL A 33 7.49 -5.18 -6.40
CA VAL A 33 8.70 -5.29 -7.21
C VAL A 33 9.33 -6.64 -6.97
N GLN A 34 9.74 -7.32 -8.04
CA GLN A 34 10.55 -8.53 -7.91
C GLN A 34 11.96 -8.17 -7.46
N CYS A 35 12.43 -8.86 -6.43
CA CYS A 35 13.71 -8.62 -5.78
C CYS A 35 14.73 -9.60 -6.35
N GLU A 36 15.84 -9.07 -6.87
CA GLU A 36 16.96 -9.88 -7.33
C GLU A 36 17.72 -10.40 -6.10
N CYS A 37 18.02 -11.70 -6.09
CA CYS A 37 18.75 -12.32 -4.99
C CYS A 37 20.23 -11.98 -5.08
N GLU A 38 20.66 -10.95 -4.36
CA GLU A 38 22.09 -10.71 -4.10
C GLU A 38 22.44 -11.23 -2.70
N TYR A 39 23.50 -12.04 -2.61
CA TYR A 39 24.00 -12.53 -1.33
C TYR A 39 24.76 -11.41 -0.61
N ASN A 40 24.25 -10.98 0.56
CA ASN A 40 24.91 -9.96 1.37
C ASN A 40 25.26 -10.52 2.76
N THR A 41 26.57 -10.69 3.00
CA THR A 41 27.09 -11.23 4.26
C THR A 41 26.73 -10.36 5.47
N ASN A 42 26.75 -9.03 5.33
CA ASN A 42 26.40 -8.13 6.43
C ASN A 42 24.94 -8.27 6.84
N VAL A 43 24.03 -8.40 5.85
CA VAL A 43 22.62 -8.65 6.12
C VAL A 43 22.44 -10.01 6.80
N ARG A 44 23.13 -11.05 6.29
CA ARG A 44 23.06 -12.39 6.88
C ARG A 44 23.53 -12.41 8.33
N ASP A 45 24.65 -11.76 8.63
CA ASP A 45 25.21 -11.73 9.99
C ASP A 45 24.27 -11.04 10.98
N VAL A 46 23.61 -9.95 10.55
CA VAL A 46 22.62 -9.25 11.38
C VAL A 46 21.36 -10.09 11.54
N LEU A 47 20.85 -10.72 10.48
CA LEU A 47 19.71 -11.64 10.56
C LEU A 47 20.01 -12.85 11.46
N GLN A 48 21.23 -13.39 11.43
CA GLN A 48 21.63 -14.49 12.32
C GLN A 48 21.73 -14.07 13.78
N LYS A 49 22.07 -12.81 14.06
CA LYS A 49 21.98 -12.26 15.42
C LYS A 49 20.53 -12.10 15.87
N ILE A 50 19.66 -11.61 14.98
CA ILE A 50 18.25 -11.37 15.31
C ILE A 50 17.47 -12.68 15.40
N THR A 51 17.61 -13.61 14.46
CA THR A 51 16.81 -14.86 14.42
C THR A 51 17.66 -16.12 14.45
N PRO A 52 18.55 -16.33 15.44
CA PRO A 52 19.62 -17.34 15.41
C PRO A 52 19.14 -18.78 15.21
N TYR A 53 17.89 -19.07 15.55
CA TYR A 53 17.30 -20.42 15.49
C TYR A 53 16.56 -20.73 14.17
N CYS A 54 16.66 -19.86 13.16
CA CYS A 54 15.99 -20.07 11.87
C CYS A 54 16.83 -20.89 10.88
N SER A 55 16.14 -21.57 9.94
CA SER A 55 16.76 -22.36 8.89
C SER A 55 17.40 -21.48 7.80
N ASN A 56 18.30 -22.06 7.00
CA ASN A 56 18.86 -21.37 5.82
C ASN A 56 17.78 -20.94 4.82
N GLU A 57 16.75 -21.76 4.62
CA GLU A 57 15.60 -21.44 3.76
C GLU A 57 14.85 -20.18 4.22
N TYR A 58 14.76 -19.95 5.54
CA TYR A 58 14.21 -18.70 6.06
C TYR A 58 15.05 -17.49 5.62
N TYR A 59 16.38 -17.58 5.78
CA TYR A 59 17.27 -16.48 5.39
C TYR A 59 17.25 -16.20 3.89
N GLU A 60 17.18 -17.23 3.05
CA GLU A 60 17.04 -17.09 1.59
C GLU A 60 15.75 -16.37 1.18
N ARG A 61 14.70 -16.42 2.01
CA ARG A 61 13.44 -15.69 1.77
C ARG A 61 13.47 -14.23 2.25
N VAL A 62 14.14 -13.96 3.36
CA VAL A 62 14.12 -12.65 4.03
C VAL A 62 15.23 -11.74 3.51
N MET A 63 16.42 -12.27 3.28
CA MET A 63 17.61 -11.50 2.91
C MET A 63 17.41 -10.66 1.64
N PRO A 64 16.83 -11.16 0.53
CA PRO A 64 16.60 -10.34 -0.66
C PRO A 64 15.66 -9.16 -0.42
N LYS A 65 14.69 -9.30 0.50
CA LYS A 65 13.80 -8.20 0.88
C LYS A 65 14.53 -7.12 1.67
N VAL A 66 15.31 -7.54 2.66
CA VAL A 66 16.14 -6.60 3.44
C VAL A 66 17.08 -5.85 2.51
N GLU A 67 17.79 -6.55 1.64
CA GLU A 67 18.75 -5.94 0.70
C GLU A 67 18.08 -4.91 -0.19
N PHE A 68 16.94 -5.26 -0.79
CA PHE A 68 16.16 -4.32 -1.60
C PHE A 68 15.82 -3.04 -0.82
N TYR A 69 15.30 -3.18 0.40
CA TYR A 69 14.90 -2.03 1.21
C TYR A 69 16.10 -1.19 1.62
N ILE A 70 17.14 -1.77 2.25
CA ILE A 70 18.28 -0.98 2.73
C ILE A 70 19.01 -0.27 1.58
N ARG A 71 19.14 -0.93 0.41
CA ARG A 71 19.80 -0.34 -0.76
C ARG A 71 19.07 0.91 -1.26
N LYS A 72 17.74 0.94 -1.18
CA LYS A 72 16.95 2.12 -1.54
C LYS A 72 16.94 3.15 -0.42
N VAL A 73 16.79 2.74 0.85
CA VAL A 73 16.74 3.65 2.01
C VAL A 73 18.08 4.36 2.23
N TYR A 74 19.22 3.67 2.14
CA TYR A 74 20.56 4.28 2.34
C TYR A 74 20.83 5.49 1.46
N LYS A 75 20.25 5.55 0.25
CA LYS A 75 20.38 6.70 -0.65
C LYS A 75 19.81 7.99 -0.07
N TYR A 76 19.05 7.93 1.03
CA TYR A 76 18.43 9.06 1.71
C TYR A 76 19.11 9.48 3.01
N PHE A 77 20.14 8.75 3.44
CA PHE A 77 20.79 8.97 4.73
C PHE A 77 22.31 8.96 4.64
N ASP A 78 22.93 9.64 5.59
CA ASP A 78 24.36 9.60 5.80
C ASP A 78 24.79 8.26 6.43
N GLN A 79 26.07 7.92 6.30
CA GLN A 79 26.61 6.61 6.71
C GLN A 79 26.42 6.30 8.20
N ASN A 80 26.34 7.32 9.05
CA ASN A 80 26.10 7.20 10.49
C ASN A 80 24.74 6.54 10.82
N MET A 81 23.74 6.64 9.95
CA MET A 81 22.43 6.03 10.11
C MET A 81 22.35 4.60 9.56
N HIS A 82 23.30 4.19 8.70
CA HIS A 82 23.21 2.93 7.96
C HIS A 82 23.14 1.71 8.89
N GLY A 83 23.94 1.69 9.96
CA GLY A 83 23.88 0.60 10.95
C GLY A 83 22.52 0.48 11.63
N PHE A 84 21.88 1.60 11.97
CA PHE A 84 20.53 1.61 12.53
C PHE A 84 19.48 1.11 11.53
N ILE A 85 19.53 1.64 10.30
CA ILE A 85 18.62 1.26 9.21
C ILE A 85 18.74 -0.24 8.90
N LEU A 86 19.97 -0.79 8.88
CA LEU A 86 20.21 -2.22 8.68
C LEU A 86 19.48 -3.07 9.72
N TYR A 87 19.77 -2.82 11.00
CA TYR A 87 19.19 -3.59 12.10
C TYR A 87 17.67 -3.44 12.14
N TYR A 88 17.17 -2.21 11.98
CA TYR A 88 15.74 -1.97 12.02
C TYR A 88 15.01 -2.65 10.86
N THR A 89 15.54 -2.57 9.65
CA THR A 89 14.96 -3.23 8.46
C THR A 89 15.03 -4.76 8.59
N CYS A 90 16.12 -5.31 9.15
CA CYS A 90 16.21 -6.74 9.45
C CYS A 90 15.12 -7.17 10.45
N ILE A 91 14.92 -6.44 11.54
CA ILE A 91 13.87 -6.75 12.53
C ILE A 91 12.49 -6.74 11.86
N LEU A 92 12.17 -5.69 11.09
CA LEU A 92 10.90 -5.58 10.38
C LEU A 92 10.67 -6.74 9.41
N CYS A 93 11.66 -7.05 8.56
CA CYS A 93 11.53 -8.15 7.62
C CYS A 93 11.48 -9.51 8.31
N SER A 94 12.14 -9.66 9.47
CA SER A 94 12.04 -10.87 10.29
C SER A 94 10.64 -11.08 10.84
N LEU A 95 10.00 -10.02 11.36
CA LEU A 95 8.61 -10.04 11.81
C LEU A 95 7.65 -10.43 10.68
N LEU A 96 7.90 -9.93 9.46
CA LEU A 96 7.12 -10.31 8.27
C LEU A 96 7.39 -11.76 7.81
N GLY A 97 8.62 -12.26 7.99
CA GLY A 97 9.06 -13.58 7.54
C GLY A 97 8.48 -14.76 8.33
N HIS A 98 8.05 -14.54 9.57
CA HIS A 98 7.58 -15.60 10.47
C HIS A 98 6.13 -16.06 10.24
N GLY A 99 5.31 -15.28 9.53
CA GLY A 99 3.92 -15.64 9.22
C GLY A 99 3.70 -16.35 7.88
N SER A 100 4.73 -16.44 7.01
CA SER A 100 4.61 -17.02 5.66
C SER A 100 5.01 -18.50 5.65
N LYS A 101 4.08 -19.36 6.11
CA LYS A 101 4.00 -20.75 5.64
C LYS A 101 3.15 -20.75 4.36
N SER A 102 3.68 -20.29 3.23
CA SER A 102 3.00 -20.49 1.95
C SER A 102 3.82 -21.42 1.08
N ASN A 103 3.18 -22.53 0.71
CA ASN A 103 3.54 -23.37 -0.43
C ASN A 103 3.91 -22.45 -1.59
N ARG A 104 5.21 -22.35 -1.89
CA ARG A 104 5.64 -21.72 -3.13
C ARG A 104 5.05 -22.54 -4.27
N ASN A 105 4.30 -21.89 -5.15
CA ASN A 105 4.19 -22.41 -6.50
C ASN A 105 5.58 -22.25 -7.13
N GLU A 106 6.14 -23.32 -7.69
CA GLU A 106 7.40 -23.25 -8.42
C GLU A 106 7.31 -22.14 -9.49
N GLY A 107 8.20 -21.14 -9.39
CA GLY A 107 8.28 -20.02 -10.34
C GLY A 107 7.87 -18.63 -9.81
N GLU A 108 7.31 -18.52 -8.60
CA GLU A 108 7.03 -17.21 -8.00
C GLU A 108 8.29 -16.61 -7.35
N GLY A 109 8.86 -15.58 -7.97
CA GLY A 109 10.00 -14.81 -7.43
C GLY A 109 9.66 -14.05 -6.14
N ILE A 110 10.69 -13.69 -5.36
CA ILE A 110 10.51 -12.91 -4.12
C ILE A 110 10.10 -11.48 -4.48
N THR A 111 8.98 -11.01 -3.93
CA THR A 111 8.51 -9.63 -4.13
C THR A 111 8.64 -8.78 -2.88
N CYS A 112 8.85 -7.48 -3.09
CA CYS A 112 8.91 -6.45 -2.06
C CYS A 112 7.82 -5.39 -2.34
N ASN A 113 7.22 -4.86 -1.29
CA ASN A 113 6.12 -3.88 -1.33
C ASN A 113 6.73 -2.47 -1.21
N ILE A 114 6.43 -1.56 -2.14
CA ILE A 114 7.05 -0.23 -2.17
C ILE A 114 6.44 0.72 -1.11
N GLU A 115 5.17 0.56 -0.76
CA GLU A 115 4.52 1.28 0.34
C GLU A 115 5.23 0.98 1.67
N PHE A 116 5.62 -0.29 1.89
CA PHE A 116 6.43 -0.67 3.05
C PHE A 116 7.82 -0.02 3.03
N LEU A 117 8.45 0.09 1.86
CA LEU A 117 9.71 0.84 1.70
C LEU A 117 9.55 2.30 2.12
N PHE A 118 8.45 2.94 1.70
CA PHE A 118 8.14 4.31 2.09
C PHE A 118 8.00 4.45 3.61
N ASN A 119 7.23 3.56 4.24
CA ASN A 119 7.03 3.60 5.69
C ASN A 119 8.35 3.39 6.47
N ILE A 120 9.23 2.49 6.01
CA ILE A 120 10.57 2.31 6.60
C ILE A 120 11.38 3.61 6.50
N LEU A 121 11.43 4.20 5.30
CA LEU A 121 12.19 5.43 5.06
C LEU A 121 11.67 6.58 5.92
N ALA A 122 10.36 6.80 5.92
CA ALA A 122 9.73 7.88 6.66
C ALA A 122 9.90 7.70 8.19
N ALA A 123 9.83 6.46 8.70
CA ALA A 123 10.08 6.17 10.12
C ALA A 123 11.54 6.47 10.50
N CYS A 124 12.49 6.08 9.65
CA CYS A 124 13.91 6.39 9.87
C CYS A 124 14.19 7.89 9.77
N LYS A 125 13.47 8.61 8.90
CA LYS A 125 13.58 10.08 8.75
C LYS A 125 13.02 10.80 9.97
N LEU A 126 11.88 10.35 10.50
CA LEU A 126 11.34 10.86 11.76
C LEU A 126 12.34 10.64 12.91
N TYR A 127 12.95 9.47 12.98
CA TYR A 127 13.99 9.18 13.97
C TYR A 127 15.22 10.11 13.83
N GLU A 128 15.68 10.34 12.61
CA GLU A 128 16.77 11.29 12.32
C GLU A 128 16.39 12.73 12.71
N LEU A 129 15.14 13.12 12.46
CA LEU A 129 14.63 14.45 12.77
C LEU A 129 14.57 14.69 14.29
N CYS A 130 14.10 13.71 15.08
CA CYS A 130 14.11 13.78 16.53
C CYS A 130 15.52 13.92 17.15
N LYS A 131 16.58 13.65 16.38
CA LYS A 131 17.98 13.86 16.80
C LYS A 131 18.58 15.19 16.40
N SER A 132 18.01 15.83 15.39
CA SER A 132 18.59 17.01 14.74
C SER A 132 17.75 18.27 14.94
N ASN A 133 16.47 18.14 15.30
CA ASN A 133 15.56 19.25 15.52
C ASN A 133 15.07 19.26 16.98
N LEU A 134 15.25 20.38 17.67
CA LEU A 134 14.93 20.53 19.09
C LEU A 134 13.44 20.35 19.40
N ILE A 135 12.53 20.82 18.52
CA ILE A 135 11.09 20.69 18.73
C ILE A 135 10.68 19.22 18.73
N PHE A 136 11.18 18.45 17.76
CA PHE A 136 10.89 17.02 17.65
C PHE A 136 11.58 16.21 18.76
N TYR A 137 12.78 16.63 19.17
CA TYR A 137 13.48 16.05 20.31
C TYR A 137 12.68 16.24 21.60
N ASP A 138 12.26 17.47 21.91
CA ASP A 138 11.55 17.80 23.15
C ASP A 138 10.20 17.09 23.21
N PHE A 139 9.49 17.01 22.08
CA PHE A 139 8.28 16.20 21.94
C PHE A 139 8.55 14.73 22.27
N LEU A 140 9.55 14.13 21.63
CA LEU A 140 9.87 12.72 21.86
C LEU A 140 10.30 12.50 23.32
N ALA A 141 11.08 13.39 23.92
CA ALA A 141 11.53 13.29 25.30
C ALA A 141 10.36 13.34 26.29
N ALA A 142 9.41 14.27 26.11
CA ALA A 142 8.21 14.38 26.94
C ALA A 142 7.33 13.12 26.82
N MET A 143 7.20 12.60 25.60
CA MET A 143 6.49 11.35 25.33
C MET A 143 7.17 10.16 26.01
N GLU A 144 8.48 10.07 25.87
CA GLU A 144 9.28 9.03 26.47
C GLU A 144 9.16 9.02 28.00
N GLU A 145 9.13 10.19 28.63
CA GLU A 145 8.89 10.36 30.08
C GLU A 145 7.48 9.91 30.49
N GLY A 146 6.44 10.24 29.71
CA GLY A 146 5.07 9.82 29.95
C GLY A 146 4.90 8.29 29.96
N LEU A 147 5.47 7.59 28.98
CA LEU A 147 5.42 6.11 28.92
C LEU A 147 6.09 5.48 30.13
N ILE A 148 7.24 6.04 30.52
CA ILE A 148 8.00 5.52 31.66
C ILE A 148 7.19 5.64 32.94
N ASN A 149 6.59 6.81 33.18
CA ASN A 149 5.75 7.03 34.34
C ASN A 149 4.58 6.04 34.39
N VAL A 150 3.93 5.76 33.25
CA VAL A 150 2.84 4.79 33.17
C VAL A 150 3.31 3.38 33.53
N GLU A 151 4.43 2.92 32.98
CA GLU A 151 4.95 1.57 33.25
C GLU A 151 5.47 1.43 34.68
N ILE A 152 6.17 2.43 35.20
CA ILE A 152 6.60 2.46 36.61
C ILE A 152 5.39 2.40 37.53
N ASN A 153 4.36 3.22 37.28
CA ASN A 153 3.15 3.21 38.09
C ASN A 153 2.43 1.86 38.08
N LYS A 154 2.43 1.12 36.97
CA LYS A 154 1.89 -0.26 36.94
C LYS A 154 2.69 -1.20 37.83
N ILE A 155 4.02 -1.13 37.75
CA ILE A 155 4.92 -1.96 38.57
C ILE A 155 4.74 -1.62 40.05
N THR A 156 4.75 -0.33 40.39
CA THR A 156 4.69 0.12 41.78
C THR A 156 3.31 -0.07 42.38
N SER A 157 2.21 0.20 41.66
CA SER A 157 0.84 -0.04 42.18
C SER A 157 0.53 -1.53 42.43
N GLY A 158 1.19 -2.43 41.71
CA GLY A 158 1.11 -3.88 41.95
C GLY A 158 1.90 -4.37 43.17
N ILE A 159 2.97 -3.66 43.56
CA ILE A 159 3.94 -4.08 44.60
C ILE A 159 3.81 -3.25 45.90
N PHE A 160 3.44 -1.97 45.77
CA PHE A 160 3.36 -0.95 46.82
C PHE A 160 2.00 -0.25 46.73
N ARG A 161 1.36 0.02 47.88
CA ARG A 161 0.06 0.72 47.96
C ARG A 161 0.17 2.25 47.89
N THR A 162 1.30 2.79 47.45
CA THR A 162 1.60 4.23 47.45
C THR A 162 1.96 4.70 46.05
N GLU A 163 1.26 5.73 45.58
CA GLU A 163 1.60 6.47 44.36
C GLU A 163 2.87 7.29 44.64
N TYR A 164 3.91 7.09 43.82
CA TYR A 164 5.14 7.88 43.89
C TYR A 164 5.01 9.12 42.99
N THR A 165 5.54 10.26 43.43
CA THR A 165 5.71 11.45 42.58
C THR A 165 6.70 11.21 41.45
N VAL A 166 6.66 12.02 40.39
CA VAL A 166 7.57 11.88 39.22
C VAL A 166 9.03 12.00 39.65
N GLU A 167 9.34 12.90 40.59
CA GLU A 167 10.68 13.08 41.16
C GLU A 167 11.15 11.84 41.91
N GLU A 168 10.31 11.25 42.77
CA GLU A 168 10.64 10.00 43.48
C GLU A 168 10.85 8.83 42.50
N GLN A 169 10.06 8.76 41.43
CA GLN A 169 10.25 7.77 40.37
C GLN A 169 11.58 7.95 39.63
N LYS A 170 11.96 9.19 39.34
CA LYS A 170 13.25 9.51 38.71
C LYS A 170 14.44 9.06 39.56
N ASP A 171 14.34 9.21 40.87
CA ASP A 171 15.38 8.76 41.80
C ASP A 171 15.41 7.23 41.92
N LEU A 172 14.25 6.60 42.09
CA LEU A 172 14.14 5.13 42.21
C LEU A 172 14.53 4.39 40.92
N PHE A 173 14.17 4.93 39.76
CA PHE A 173 14.39 4.31 38.45
C PHE A 173 15.41 5.08 37.60
N ARG A 174 16.43 5.62 38.26
CA ARG A 174 17.43 6.52 37.65
C ARG A 174 18.09 5.97 36.39
N ILE A 175 18.37 4.67 36.32
CA ILE A 175 18.94 4.04 35.11
C ILE A 175 17.95 4.08 33.95
N ILE A 176 16.67 3.79 34.20
CA ILE A 176 15.62 3.79 33.17
C ILE A 176 15.44 5.21 32.61
N PHE A 177 15.30 6.22 33.47
CA PHE A 177 15.19 7.62 33.03
C PHE A 177 16.46 8.14 32.34
N ASN A 178 17.65 7.75 32.81
CA ASN A 178 18.90 8.17 32.18
C ASN A 178 19.15 7.51 30.83
N GLU A 179 18.63 6.30 30.59
CA GLU A 179 18.83 5.56 29.33
C GLU A 179 17.70 5.74 28.33
N SER A 180 16.50 6.15 28.77
CA SER A 180 15.42 6.54 27.85
C SER A 180 15.75 7.86 27.16
N ILE A 181 16.08 8.92 27.91
CA ILE A 181 16.13 10.32 27.43
C ILE A 181 17.33 10.64 26.49
N LYS A 182 18.12 9.66 26.04
CA LYS A 182 19.36 9.93 25.25
C LYS A 182 19.18 9.69 23.75
N PHE A 183 18.87 10.76 23.03
CA PHE A 183 19.05 10.90 21.57
C PHE A 183 20.16 11.90 21.23
N LYS A 184 21.23 11.95 22.04
CA LYS A 184 22.16 13.08 22.04
C LYS A 184 23.22 13.04 20.94
N SER A 185 23.47 11.89 20.28
CA SER A 185 24.52 11.79 19.27
C SER A 185 24.14 10.98 18.03
N MET A 186 24.28 11.62 16.86
CA MET A 186 24.18 10.94 15.57
C MET A 186 25.28 9.87 15.35
N ASN A 187 26.41 9.96 16.04
CA ASN A 187 27.51 8.98 15.88
C ASN A 187 27.25 7.65 16.59
N ARG A 188 26.18 7.56 17.40
CA ARG A 188 25.87 6.38 18.22
C ARG A 188 24.46 5.86 17.99
N VAL A 189 23.87 6.11 16.82
CA VAL A 189 22.44 5.89 16.60
C VAL A 189 21.99 4.46 16.89
N LEU A 190 22.69 3.46 16.36
CA LEU A 190 22.37 2.06 16.62
C LEU A 190 22.54 1.69 18.10
N TYR A 191 23.60 2.18 18.75
CA TYR A 191 23.86 1.92 20.17
C TYR A 191 22.79 2.57 21.07
N GLU A 192 22.33 3.77 20.73
CA GLU A 192 21.28 4.48 21.45
C GLU A 192 19.91 3.80 21.27
N SER A 193 19.62 3.22 20.11
CA SER A 193 18.38 2.48 19.88
C SER A 193 18.35 1.09 20.51
N LYS A 194 19.52 0.52 20.87
CA LYS A 194 19.71 -0.83 21.46
C LYS A 194 19.22 -1.98 20.57
N LEU A 195 18.94 -1.72 19.29
CA LEU A 195 18.43 -2.73 18.36
C LEU A 195 19.45 -3.85 18.08
N ASP A 196 20.73 -3.60 18.32
CA ASP A 196 21.81 -4.59 18.17
C ASP A 196 21.77 -5.74 19.18
N ARG A 197 20.96 -5.59 20.24
CA ARG A 197 20.78 -6.58 21.31
C ARG A 197 19.52 -7.42 21.16
N PHE A 198 18.76 -7.17 20.10
CA PHE A 198 17.47 -7.78 19.85
C PHE A 198 17.64 -9.19 19.26
N VAL A 199 17.11 -10.20 19.95
CA VAL A 199 16.99 -11.57 19.44
C VAL A 199 15.51 -11.94 19.43
N LEU A 200 14.98 -12.39 18.31
CA LEU A 200 13.59 -12.74 18.09
C LEU A 200 13.38 -14.25 18.21
N ALA A 201 12.44 -14.64 19.06
CA ALA A 201 11.94 -15.99 19.23
C ALA A 201 10.45 -16.04 18.84
N ASN A 202 10.06 -17.05 18.08
CA ASN A 202 8.68 -17.18 17.63
C ASN A 202 7.72 -17.52 18.75
N SER A 203 6.47 -17.07 18.60
CA SER A 203 5.37 -17.62 19.36
C SER A 203 5.20 -19.08 19.02
N ARG A 204 4.80 -19.88 20.02
CA ARG A 204 4.19 -21.18 19.76
C ARG A 204 2.78 -21.05 19.20
N ASP A 205 2.17 -19.87 19.30
CA ASP A 205 0.82 -19.58 18.81
C ASP A 205 0.88 -18.90 17.42
N ASP A 206 0.52 -19.65 16.39
CA ASP A 206 0.45 -19.15 15.00
C ASP A 206 -0.52 -17.96 14.84
N SER A 207 -1.53 -17.81 15.72
CA SER A 207 -2.47 -16.70 15.67
C SER A 207 -1.83 -15.37 16.09
N ILE A 208 -0.93 -15.39 17.07
CA ILE A 208 -0.17 -14.21 17.52
C ILE A 208 0.81 -13.78 16.42
N ASN A 209 1.50 -14.75 15.82
CA ASN A 209 2.40 -14.49 14.70
C ASN A 209 1.65 -13.80 13.53
N LYS A 210 0.42 -14.23 13.24
CA LYS A 210 -0.43 -13.61 12.21
C LYS A 210 -0.87 -12.18 12.59
N LYS A 211 -1.28 -11.94 13.84
CA LYS A 211 -1.63 -10.59 14.31
C LYS A 211 -0.47 -9.60 14.18
N ILE A 212 0.74 -10.05 14.52
CA ILE A 212 1.95 -9.21 14.41
C ILE A 212 2.32 -8.97 12.96
N LEU A 213 2.21 -9.98 12.09
CA LEU A 213 2.36 -9.82 10.64
C LEU A 213 1.40 -8.77 10.08
N ASP A 214 0.11 -8.88 10.41
CA ASP A 214 -0.91 -7.94 9.95
C ASP A 214 -0.65 -6.53 10.50
N HIS A 215 -0.22 -6.42 11.76
CA HIS A 215 0.14 -5.15 12.39
C HIS A 215 1.28 -4.46 11.65
N VAL A 216 2.38 -5.17 11.35
CA VAL A 216 3.57 -4.61 10.70
C VAL A 216 3.34 -4.35 9.21
N SER A 217 2.74 -5.29 8.48
CA SER A 217 2.57 -5.19 7.02
C SER A 217 1.68 -4.03 6.57
N LYS A 218 0.74 -3.61 7.43
CA LYS A 218 -0.20 -2.51 7.17
C LYS A 218 0.17 -1.22 7.89
N SER A 219 1.31 -1.19 8.58
CA SER A 219 1.71 -0.04 9.40
C SER A 219 2.03 1.19 8.55
N SER A 220 1.51 2.34 8.99
CA SER A 220 2.05 3.66 8.63
C SER A 220 3.49 3.83 9.16
N PHE A 221 4.17 4.90 8.74
CA PHE A 221 5.49 5.22 9.28
C PHE A 221 5.48 5.63 10.75
N GLU A 222 4.41 6.25 11.26
CA GLU A 222 4.27 6.59 12.68
C GLU A 222 4.14 5.33 13.52
N ARG A 223 3.39 4.33 13.04
CA ARG A 223 3.29 3.04 13.72
C ARG A 223 4.61 2.28 13.68
N LEU A 224 5.32 2.30 12.55
CA LEU A 224 6.69 1.75 12.46
C LEU A 224 7.66 2.48 13.39
N PHE A 225 7.60 3.81 13.45
CA PHE A 225 8.38 4.59 14.40
C PHE A 225 8.06 4.22 15.85
N SER A 226 6.78 4.10 16.19
CA SER A 226 6.30 3.65 17.50
C SER A 226 6.83 2.27 17.86
N LEU A 227 6.94 1.35 16.89
CA LEU A 227 7.54 0.03 17.09
C LEU A 227 9.00 0.13 17.55
N ILE A 228 9.81 1.04 16.99
CA ILE A 228 11.21 1.25 17.46
C ILE A 228 11.21 1.61 18.95
N ILE A 229 10.32 2.53 19.31
CA ILE A 229 10.16 3.03 20.67
C ILE A 229 9.68 1.91 21.60
N THR A 230 8.65 1.13 21.21
CA THR A 230 8.18 -0.02 22.00
C THR A 230 9.28 -1.06 22.20
N LEU A 231 10.06 -1.38 21.17
CA LEU A 231 11.17 -2.34 21.28
C LEU A 231 12.23 -1.84 22.27
N LYS A 232 12.62 -0.56 22.17
CA LYS A 232 13.53 0.09 23.12
C LYS A 232 12.98 0.02 24.54
N TYR A 233 11.70 0.37 24.75
CA TYR A 233 11.09 0.39 26.07
C TYR A 233 10.89 -0.97 26.68
N HIS A 234 10.43 -1.94 25.90
CA HIS A 234 10.30 -3.30 26.37
C HIS A 234 11.66 -3.84 26.80
N LEU A 235 12.74 -3.52 26.07
CA LEU A 235 14.11 -3.82 26.50
C LEU A 235 14.50 -3.07 27.80
N LEU A 236 14.13 -1.80 27.97
CA LEU A 236 14.45 -1.04 29.17
C LEU A 236 13.73 -1.56 30.42
N PHE A 237 12.45 -1.90 30.32
CA PHE A 237 11.63 -2.33 31.46
C PHE A 237 11.78 -3.80 31.79
N LYS A 238 11.79 -4.69 30.80
CA LYS A 238 11.91 -6.15 31.03
C LYS A 238 13.26 -6.57 31.58
N ASN A 239 14.32 -5.80 31.29
CA ASN A 239 15.65 -6.01 31.87
C ASN A 239 15.73 -5.56 33.35
N ASN A 240 14.81 -4.74 33.84
CA ASN A 240 14.92 -4.07 35.14
C ASN A 240 13.73 -4.34 36.08
N THR A 241 12.87 -5.32 35.79
CA THR A 241 11.71 -5.66 36.63
C THR A 241 12.10 -6.23 38.00
N TYR A 242 13.35 -6.66 38.22
CA TYR A 242 13.75 -7.32 39.48
C TYR A 242 15.11 -6.94 40.08
N THR A 243 15.97 -6.17 39.41
CA THR A 243 17.25 -5.72 40.01
C THR A 243 17.69 -4.39 39.43
N LEU A 244 17.78 -3.38 40.30
CA LEU A 244 18.04 -1.96 40.00
C LEU A 244 19.45 -1.62 39.49
N GLU A 245 20.33 -2.59 39.19
CA GLU A 245 21.76 -2.30 38.91
C GLU A 245 22.45 -3.22 37.88
N GLN A 246 21.75 -4.11 37.16
CA GLN A 246 22.44 -5.01 36.23
C GLN A 246 22.70 -4.37 34.85
N PRO A 247 23.88 -4.61 34.24
CA PRO A 247 24.15 -4.20 32.87
C PRO A 247 23.24 -4.94 31.90
N PHE A 248 22.80 -4.26 30.84
CA PHE A 248 21.95 -4.83 29.79
C PHE A 248 22.62 -6.01 29.05
N PHE A 249 21.96 -7.17 29.02
CA PHE A 249 22.38 -8.38 28.29
C PHE A 249 21.66 -8.52 26.92
N VAL A 250 22.15 -9.43 26.06
CA VAL A 250 21.45 -9.88 24.84
C VAL A 250 20.13 -10.53 25.24
N TYR A 251 19.02 -10.15 24.61
CA TYR A 251 17.69 -10.54 25.08
C TYR A 251 16.88 -11.33 24.06
N ASN A 252 16.34 -12.48 24.50
CA ASN A 252 15.42 -13.31 23.73
C ASN A 252 13.99 -12.78 23.85
N PHE A 253 13.51 -12.22 22.75
CA PHE A 253 12.23 -11.58 22.59
C PHE A 253 11.23 -12.56 21.99
N THR A 254 10.32 -13.08 22.80
CA THR A 254 9.25 -13.96 22.31
C THR A 254 8.12 -13.14 21.72
N LEU A 255 7.66 -13.51 20.53
CA LEU A 255 6.40 -13.01 19.98
C LEU A 255 5.24 -13.60 20.79
N ASP A 256 4.73 -12.89 21.80
CA ASP A 256 3.62 -13.33 22.65
C ASP A 256 2.48 -12.30 22.68
N ASP A 257 1.41 -12.62 23.39
CA ASP A 257 0.23 -11.74 23.44
C ASP A 257 0.55 -10.47 24.22
N ASP A 258 1.38 -10.54 25.27
CA ASP A 258 1.80 -9.37 26.03
C ASP A 258 2.55 -8.36 25.14
N LEU A 259 3.48 -8.82 24.31
CA LEU A 259 4.10 -7.99 23.28
C LEU A 259 3.04 -7.37 22.38
N TYR A 260 2.16 -8.18 21.80
CA TYR A 260 1.17 -7.69 20.86
C TYR A 260 0.29 -6.59 21.50
N GLN A 261 -0.15 -6.78 22.76
CA GLN A 261 -0.89 -5.76 23.49
C GLN A 261 -0.06 -4.48 23.71
N ASN A 262 1.23 -4.60 24.01
CA ASN A 262 2.12 -3.45 24.17
C ASN A 262 2.36 -2.71 22.85
N LEU A 263 2.46 -3.43 21.73
CA LEU A 263 2.53 -2.86 20.40
C LEU A 263 1.26 -2.07 20.09
N VAL A 264 0.08 -2.66 20.33
CA VAL A 264 -1.20 -1.98 20.09
C VAL A 264 -1.33 -0.74 20.96
N LYS A 265 -1.04 -0.82 22.26
CA LYS A 265 -1.13 0.31 23.20
C LYS A 265 -0.20 1.46 22.80
N THR A 266 1.08 1.18 22.57
CA THR A 266 2.05 2.22 22.19
C THR A 266 1.71 2.82 20.83
N SER A 267 1.28 1.98 19.88
CA SER A 267 0.88 2.44 18.55
C SER A 267 -0.35 3.33 18.58
N LEU A 268 -1.26 3.16 19.54
CA LEU A 268 -2.38 4.08 19.71
C LEU A 268 -1.91 5.39 20.33
N TRP A 269 -1.10 5.32 21.38
CA TRP A 269 -0.74 6.50 22.16
C TRP A 269 0.19 7.47 21.41
N PHE A 270 1.21 6.96 20.71
CA PHE A 270 2.21 7.82 20.07
C PHE A 270 1.66 8.72 18.95
N PRO A 271 0.92 8.20 17.96
CA PRO A 271 0.39 9.03 16.88
C PRO A 271 -0.71 9.99 17.37
N GLN A 272 -1.42 9.63 18.45
CA GLN A 272 -2.40 10.51 19.09
C GLN A 272 -1.75 11.78 19.62
N GLU A 273 -0.69 11.62 20.41
CA GLU A 273 0.05 12.74 20.96
C GLU A 273 0.80 13.54 19.88
N LEU A 274 1.25 12.86 18.82
CA LEU A 274 1.89 13.53 17.70
C LEU A 274 0.93 14.53 17.04
N ILE A 275 -0.33 14.17 16.80
CA ILE A 275 -1.31 15.10 16.20
C ILE A 275 -1.79 16.18 17.17
N THR A 276 -1.94 15.89 18.45
CA THR A 276 -2.40 16.91 19.41
C THR A 276 -1.36 18.01 19.60
N GLN A 277 -0.07 17.68 19.44
CA GLN A 277 1.03 18.59 19.71
C GLN A 277 1.66 19.18 18.44
N PHE A 278 1.56 18.51 17.29
CA PHE A 278 2.13 19.02 16.03
C PHE A 278 1.11 19.81 15.24
N ASP A 279 1.39 21.10 15.07
CA ASP A 279 0.67 21.96 14.15
C ASP A 279 1.10 21.73 12.69
N LEU A 280 0.50 22.52 11.78
CA LEU A 280 0.81 22.48 10.36
C LEU A 280 2.29 22.73 10.07
N GLN A 281 2.95 23.61 10.85
CA GLN A 281 4.36 23.93 10.66
C GLN A 281 5.26 22.72 11.00
N CYS A 282 4.95 22.00 12.08
CA CYS A 282 5.62 20.74 12.39
C CYS A 282 5.42 19.70 11.28
N GLN A 283 4.21 19.58 10.74
CA GLN A 283 3.95 18.67 9.61
C GLN A 283 4.77 19.06 8.38
N GLU A 284 4.82 20.34 8.02
CA GLU A 284 5.65 20.83 6.91
C GLU A 284 7.13 20.50 7.11
N ILE A 285 7.69 20.71 8.31
CA ILE A 285 9.08 20.35 8.62
C ILE A 285 9.32 18.85 8.43
N LEU A 286 8.41 18.01 8.93
CA LEU A 286 8.53 16.55 8.82
C LEU A 286 8.48 16.08 7.37
N TYR A 287 7.47 16.52 6.60
CA TYR A 287 7.34 16.14 5.20
C TYR A 287 8.49 16.72 4.35
N ASN A 288 8.95 17.94 4.63
CA ASN A 288 10.16 18.50 4.01
C ASN A 288 11.36 17.58 4.25
N HIS A 289 11.58 17.18 5.50
CA HIS A 289 12.71 16.30 5.87
C HIS A 289 12.63 14.92 5.19
N ILE A 290 11.43 14.34 5.08
CA ILE A 290 11.23 13.03 4.43
C ILE A 290 11.43 13.12 2.91
N PHE A 291 10.89 14.15 2.26
CA PHE A 291 10.72 14.18 0.79
C PHE A 291 11.69 15.07 0.03
N ASP A 292 12.51 15.90 0.69
CA ASP A 292 13.42 16.85 0.04
C ASP A 292 14.25 16.22 -1.09
N ARG A 293 14.88 15.05 -0.84
CA ARG A 293 15.65 14.31 -1.86
C ARG A 293 14.79 13.73 -2.99
N THR A 294 13.53 13.39 -2.73
CA THR A 294 12.59 12.91 -3.75
C THR A 294 12.18 14.04 -4.67
N PHE A 295 11.79 15.19 -4.11
CA PHE A 295 11.36 16.34 -4.89
C PHE A 295 12.49 16.92 -5.74
N LYS A 296 13.70 17.05 -5.19
CA LYS A 296 14.88 17.50 -5.95
C LYS A 296 15.19 16.67 -7.20
N ARG A 297 14.72 15.41 -7.27
CA ARG A 297 14.89 14.55 -8.44
C ARG A 297 13.72 14.63 -9.42
N LEU A 298 12.51 14.77 -8.90
CA LEU A 298 11.28 14.73 -9.69
C LEU A 298 10.82 16.09 -10.22
N SER A 299 11.24 17.19 -9.59
CA SER A 299 10.78 18.53 -9.88
C SER A 299 11.88 19.55 -9.72
N SER A 300 11.79 20.61 -10.53
CA SER A 300 12.59 21.84 -10.38
C SER A 300 11.86 22.93 -9.58
N ASP A 301 10.61 22.68 -9.18
CA ASP A 301 9.77 23.65 -8.46
C ASP A 301 10.16 23.74 -6.98
N VAL A 302 10.64 24.91 -6.57
CA VAL A 302 11.05 25.20 -5.19
C VAL A 302 9.88 25.31 -4.21
N ASN A 303 8.65 25.55 -4.70
CA ASN A 303 7.45 25.73 -3.87
C ASN A 303 6.54 24.48 -3.85
N ILE A 304 7.10 23.32 -4.23
CA ILE A 304 6.32 22.10 -4.42
C ILE A 304 5.57 21.65 -3.15
N PHE A 305 6.18 21.81 -1.98
CA PHE A 305 5.54 21.46 -0.72
C PHE A 305 4.31 22.31 -0.45
N GLU A 306 4.42 23.64 -0.54
CA GLU A 306 3.28 24.56 -0.37
C GLU A 306 2.13 24.20 -1.33
N LYS A 307 2.45 23.88 -2.59
CA LYS A 307 1.45 23.44 -3.57
C LYS A 307 0.73 22.16 -3.15
N VAL A 308 1.45 21.15 -2.65
CA VAL A 308 0.87 19.89 -2.18
C VAL A 308 -0.03 20.12 -0.97
N PHE A 309 0.43 20.89 0.02
CA PHE A 309 -0.38 21.23 1.20
C PHE A 309 -1.65 22.00 0.81
N ARG A 310 -1.55 22.99 -0.08
CA ARG A 310 -2.70 23.72 -0.60
C ARG A 310 -3.68 22.81 -1.34
N PHE A 311 -3.18 21.97 -2.22
CA PHE A 311 -4.00 21.01 -2.98
C PHE A 311 -4.77 20.05 -2.05
N ALA A 312 -4.09 19.51 -1.04
CA ALA A 312 -4.70 18.62 -0.06
C ALA A 312 -5.79 19.31 0.79
N LYS A 313 -5.58 20.59 1.11
CA LYS A 313 -6.52 21.41 1.88
C LYS A 313 -7.76 21.78 1.07
N GLU A 314 -7.57 22.17 -0.19
CA GLU A 314 -8.64 22.64 -1.07
C GLU A 314 -9.57 21.51 -1.53
N ARG A 315 -9.10 20.25 -1.54
CA ARG A 315 -9.83 19.04 -1.99
C ARG A 315 -10.59 19.29 -3.29
N PRO A 316 -9.98 19.00 -4.45
CA PRO A 316 -10.47 19.44 -5.77
C PRO A 316 -11.76 18.76 -6.26
N ASP A 317 -12.62 18.25 -5.38
CA ASP A 317 -13.95 17.68 -5.67
C ASP A 317 -14.84 18.61 -6.54
N CYS A 318 -14.40 19.85 -6.81
CA CYS A 318 -15.12 20.88 -7.55
C CYS A 318 -14.57 21.19 -8.97
N TYR A 319 -13.45 20.62 -9.43
CA TYR A 319 -12.92 20.93 -10.76
C TYR A 319 -13.34 19.91 -11.83
N PHE A 320 -14.29 20.28 -12.68
CA PHE A 320 -14.59 19.54 -13.91
C PHE A 320 -13.41 19.65 -14.87
N ASN A 321 -12.50 18.70 -14.75
CA ASN A 321 -11.32 18.61 -15.58
C ASN A 321 -11.58 17.62 -16.72
N GLN A 322 -11.53 18.07 -17.98
CA GLN A 322 -11.46 17.13 -19.09
C GLN A 322 -10.13 16.36 -19.03
N PRO A 323 -10.14 15.02 -19.12
CA PRO A 323 -8.92 14.24 -19.18
C PRO A 323 -8.15 14.57 -20.46
N ASP A 324 -6.82 14.51 -20.40
CA ASP A 324 -6.01 14.58 -21.62
C ASP A 324 -6.11 13.25 -22.41
N LEU A 325 -5.63 13.24 -23.66
CA LEU A 325 -5.63 12.05 -24.52
C LEU A 325 -4.88 10.85 -23.90
N PHE A 326 -3.95 11.13 -22.99
CA PHE A 326 -3.06 10.15 -22.38
C PHE A 326 -3.54 9.67 -21.01
N PHE A 327 -4.70 10.15 -20.54
CA PHE A 327 -5.33 9.67 -19.31
C PHE A 327 -5.73 8.19 -19.48
N PRO A 328 -5.49 7.34 -18.47
CA PRO A 328 -5.65 5.90 -18.59
C PRO A 328 -7.09 5.44 -18.32
N GLU A 329 -8.05 6.06 -19.01
CA GLU A 329 -9.49 5.86 -18.81
C GLU A 329 -9.91 4.39 -18.94
N TYR A 330 -9.38 3.69 -19.93
CA TYR A 330 -9.73 2.31 -20.22
C TYR A 330 -9.39 1.35 -19.09
N ILE A 331 -8.22 1.53 -18.47
CA ILE A 331 -7.80 0.73 -17.32
C ILE A 331 -8.62 1.14 -16.09
N LEU A 332 -8.83 2.43 -15.87
CA LEU A 332 -9.55 2.94 -14.68
C LEU A 332 -11.01 2.52 -14.64
N VAL A 333 -11.69 2.39 -15.79
CA VAL A 333 -13.07 1.84 -15.91
C VAL A 333 -13.21 0.46 -15.25
N LEU A 334 -12.13 -0.33 -15.18
CA LEU A 334 -12.17 -1.65 -14.54
C LEU A 334 -12.28 -1.58 -13.01
N PHE A 335 -11.84 -0.46 -12.42
CA PHE A 335 -11.70 -0.31 -10.97
C PHE A 335 -12.67 0.71 -10.38
N VAL A 336 -13.11 1.68 -11.18
CA VAL A 336 -13.73 2.92 -10.71
C VAL A 336 -15.00 3.21 -11.49
N ALA A 337 -16.02 3.75 -10.83
CA ALA A 337 -17.25 4.21 -11.49
C ALA A 337 -17.05 5.59 -12.15
N ASN A 338 -17.76 5.87 -13.24
CA ASN A 338 -17.59 7.10 -14.02
C ASN A 338 -17.75 8.39 -13.19
N ASP A 339 -18.64 8.40 -12.20
CA ASP A 339 -18.88 9.56 -11.32
C ASP A 339 -17.69 9.87 -10.38
N GLN A 340 -16.75 8.93 -10.26
CA GLN A 340 -15.55 9.06 -9.43
C GLN A 340 -14.31 9.48 -10.24
N PHE A 341 -14.41 9.55 -11.57
CA PHE A 341 -13.26 9.84 -12.44
C PHE A 341 -12.70 11.24 -12.22
N ASN A 342 -13.55 12.22 -11.97
CA ASN A 342 -13.13 13.62 -11.79
C ASN A 342 -12.14 13.78 -10.62
N LYS A 343 -12.30 12.99 -9.56
CA LYS A 343 -11.36 12.97 -8.41
C LYS A 343 -9.97 12.50 -8.86
N ILE A 344 -9.93 11.41 -9.61
CA ILE A 344 -8.70 10.81 -10.12
C ILE A 344 -8.02 11.74 -11.15
N ILE A 345 -8.80 12.32 -12.06
CA ILE A 345 -8.29 13.27 -13.06
C ILE A 345 -7.65 14.47 -12.38
N SER A 346 -8.27 15.00 -11.32
CA SER A 346 -7.74 16.16 -10.60
C SER A 346 -6.41 15.84 -9.92
N VAL A 347 -6.28 14.66 -9.28
CA VAL A 347 -5.01 14.20 -8.71
C VAL A 347 -3.96 14.01 -9.80
N TYR A 348 -4.30 13.33 -10.90
CA TYR A 348 -3.38 13.12 -12.02
C TYR A 348 -2.86 14.44 -12.60
N LYS A 349 -3.74 15.41 -12.87
CA LYS A 349 -3.35 16.72 -13.41
C LYS A 349 -2.46 17.49 -12.45
N PHE A 350 -2.81 17.50 -11.16
CA PHE A 350 -2.00 18.14 -10.15
C PHE A 350 -0.59 17.53 -10.10
N LEU A 351 -0.48 16.20 -10.05
CA LEU A 351 0.81 15.51 -10.06
C LEU A 351 1.61 15.84 -11.33
N ALA A 352 0.95 15.85 -12.50
CA ALA A 352 1.58 16.19 -13.78
C ALA A 352 2.01 17.66 -13.88
N GLU A 353 1.36 18.57 -13.14
CA GLU A 353 1.77 19.98 -13.05
C GLU A 353 3.06 20.15 -12.24
N ILE A 354 3.20 19.43 -11.13
CA ILE A 354 4.32 19.62 -10.19
C ILE A 354 5.52 18.71 -10.47
N ILE A 355 5.36 17.61 -11.23
CA ILE A 355 6.42 16.66 -11.58
C ILE A 355 6.87 16.87 -13.04
N ASP A 356 8.18 16.78 -13.29
CA ASP A 356 8.76 16.89 -14.63
C ASP A 356 8.14 15.88 -15.63
N ILE A 357 7.94 16.33 -16.88
CA ILE A 357 7.28 15.57 -17.97
C ILE A 357 7.85 14.16 -18.16
N LYS A 358 9.16 13.99 -17.99
CA LYS A 358 9.84 12.69 -18.17
C LYS A 358 9.34 11.60 -17.20
N TYR A 359 8.67 11.96 -16.11
CA TYR A 359 8.11 11.02 -15.14
C TYR A 359 6.60 10.78 -15.28
N HIS A 360 5.92 11.47 -16.21
CA HIS A 360 4.46 11.43 -16.34
C HIS A 360 3.91 10.03 -16.65
N GLU A 361 4.68 9.16 -17.31
CA GLU A 361 4.28 7.77 -17.54
C GLU A 361 4.12 6.99 -16.22
N TYR A 362 4.99 7.24 -15.24
CA TYR A 362 4.93 6.59 -13.92
C TYR A 362 3.76 7.08 -13.06
N ILE A 363 3.38 8.36 -13.21
CA ILE A 363 2.16 8.90 -12.59
C ILE A 363 0.94 8.11 -13.07
N LYS A 364 0.84 7.85 -14.37
CA LYS A 364 -0.29 7.10 -14.96
C LYS A 364 -0.38 5.68 -14.40
N ILE A 365 0.77 4.98 -14.32
CA ILE A 365 0.85 3.62 -13.75
C ILE A 365 0.33 3.62 -12.32
N LEU A 366 0.82 4.54 -11.49
CA LEU A 366 0.45 4.60 -10.08
C LEU A 366 -1.00 5.01 -9.86
N VAL A 367 -1.53 5.93 -10.67
CA VAL A 367 -2.95 6.29 -10.64
C VAL A 367 -3.82 5.09 -10.99
N CYS A 368 -3.42 4.23 -11.93
CA CYS A 368 -4.15 2.99 -12.22
C CYS A 368 -4.15 2.04 -11.01
N ILE A 369 -2.97 1.74 -10.46
CA ILE A 369 -2.80 0.81 -9.34
C ILE A 369 -3.52 1.33 -8.09
N LYS A 370 -3.40 2.62 -7.78
CA LYS A 370 -3.88 3.25 -6.54
C LYS A 370 -5.22 3.95 -6.66
N SER A 371 -5.91 3.78 -7.78
CA SER A 371 -7.21 4.42 -8.05
C SER A 371 -8.21 4.27 -6.90
N SER A 372 -8.31 3.08 -6.29
CA SER A 372 -9.22 2.82 -5.17
C SER A 372 -8.91 3.64 -3.90
N CYS A 373 -7.64 3.98 -3.67
CA CYS A 373 -7.22 4.81 -2.52
C CYS A 373 -7.52 6.30 -2.75
N LEU A 374 -7.71 6.74 -4.01
CA LEU A 374 -7.96 8.15 -4.37
C LEU A 374 -9.44 8.56 -4.30
N ILE A 375 -10.35 7.60 -4.17
CA ILE A 375 -11.81 7.78 -4.23
C ILE A 375 -12.55 7.93 -2.88
N PRO A 376 -11.99 7.63 -1.68
CA PRO A 376 -12.77 7.63 -0.44
C PRO A 376 -13.49 8.97 -0.19
N LYS A 377 -14.82 8.93 -0.07
CA LYS A 377 -15.65 10.12 0.21
C LYS A 377 -15.32 10.73 1.59
N ASN A 378 -14.96 9.87 2.54
CA ASN A 378 -14.62 10.11 3.96
C ASN A 378 -13.24 10.69 4.31
N ILE A 379 -12.27 10.84 3.40
CA ILE A 379 -10.85 10.95 3.82
C ILE A 379 -10.51 12.18 4.68
N SER A 380 -9.58 12.08 5.63
CA SER A 380 -9.12 13.22 6.46
C SER A 380 -8.09 14.05 5.67
N PHE A 381 -7.78 15.26 6.14
CA PHE A 381 -6.76 16.09 5.48
C PHE A 381 -5.40 15.39 5.52
N GLU A 382 -5.01 14.86 6.67
CA GLU A 382 -3.75 14.17 6.95
C GLU A 382 -3.62 12.93 6.07
N ALA A 383 -4.68 12.11 6.01
CA ALA A 383 -4.73 10.92 5.19
C ALA A 383 -4.60 11.25 3.70
N TYR A 384 -5.27 12.31 3.23
CA TYR A 384 -5.20 12.70 1.83
C TYR A 384 -3.82 13.29 1.48
N LEU A 385 -3.27 14.13 2.36
CA LEU A 385 -1.92 14.66 2.24
C LEU A 385 -0.89 13.52 2.15
N ARG A 386 -1.02 12.51 3.01
CA ARG A 386 -0.20 11.29 3.01
C ARG A 386 -0.24 10.57 1.68
N ILE A 387 -1.45 10.32 1.15
CA ILE A 387 -1.63 9.67 -0.16
C ILE A 387 -0.89 10.42 -1.26
N ILE A 388 -1.02 11.75 -1.33
CA ILE A 388 -0.39 12.54 -2.39
C ILE A 388 1.13 12.47 -2.30
N PHE A 389 1.69 12.69 -1.11
CA PHE A 389 3.13 12.61 -0.88
C PHE A 389 3.68 11.22 -1.20
N GLU A 390 3.03 10.17 -0.72
CA GLU A 390 3.48 8.81 -0.97
C GLU A 390 3.38 8.43 -2.44
N ILE A 391 2.35 8.85 -3.18
CA ILE A 391 2.31 8.66 -4.65
C ILE A 391 3.52 9.32 -5.31
N ILE A 392 3.92 10.52 -4.87
CA ILE A 392 5.12 11.20 -5.40
C ILE A 392 6.38 10.37 -5.10
N PHE A 393 6.51 9.80 -3.91
CA PHE A 393 7.60 8.88 -3.61
C PHE A 393 7.58 7.63 -4.48
N LEU A 394 6.41 7.02 -4.65
CA LEU A 394 6.23 5.86 -5.51
C LEU A 394 6.63 6.17 -6.96
N VAL A 395 6.35 7.37 -7.48
CA VAL A 395 6.78 7.79 -8.84
C VAL A 395 8.29 7.70 -8.98
N ASP A 396 9.04 8.21 -8.00
CA ASP A 396 10.51 8.14 -8.01
C ASP A 396 10.99 6.68 -7.99
N ILE A 397 10.49 5.86 -7.06
CA ILE A 397 10.96 4.47 -6.95
C ILE A 397 10.58 3.64 -8.18
N VAL A 398 9.34 3.76 -8.67
CA VAL A 398 8.87 3.08 -9.87
C VAL A 398 9.71 3.47 -11.08
N SER A 399 10.06 4.76 -11.23
CA SER A 399 10.91 5.22 -12.33
C SER A 399 12.30 4.57 -12.33
N GLN A 400 12.91 4.42 -11.14
CA GLN A 400 14.20 3.76 -11.00
C GLN A 400 14.10 2.27 -11.32
N VAL A 401 13.12 1.58 -10.74
CA VAL A 401 12.91 0.13 -10.94
C VAL A 401 12.61 -0.16 -12.41
N TYR A 402 11.87 0.72 -13.08
CA TYR A 402 11.57 0.59 -14.50
C TYR A 402 12.82 0.55 -15.36
N VAL A 403 13.78 1.43 -15.08
CA VAL A 403 15.07 1.51 -15.78
C VAL A 403 15.98 0.36 -15.38
N GLU A 404 16.16 0.11 -14.07
CA GLU A 404 17.02 -0.94 -13.51
C GLU A 404 16.63 -2.33 -14.08
N ASN A 405 15.34 -2.61 -14.23
CA ASN A 405 14.85 -3.92 -14.67
C ASN A 405 14.58 -4.04 -16.18
N ASN A 406 14.96 -3.01 -16.96
CA ASN A 406 14.73 -2.92 -18.41
C ASN A 406 13.28 -3.25 -18.82
N ILE A 407 12.31 -2.66 -18.12
CA ILE A 407 10.88 -2.98 -18.29
C ILE A 407 10.39 -2.60 -19.68
N GLU A 408 10.86 -1.47 -20.25
CA GLU A 408 10.48 -1.02 -21.61
C GLU A 408 10.72 -2.12 -22.65
N SER A 409 11.91 -2.72 -22.66
CA SER A 409 12.24 -3.78 -23.62
C SER A 409 11.37 -5.02 -23.45
N LYS A 410 11.05 -5.40 -22.20
CA LYS A 410 10.18 -6.55 -21.90
C LYS A 410 8.75 -6.30 -22.37
N VAL A 411 8.24 -5.10 -22.16
CA VAL A 411 6.90 -4.68 -22.61
C VAL A 411 6.82 -4.62 -24.13
N LEU A 412 7.82 -4.04 -24.80
CA LEU A 412 7.87 -3.98 -26.27
C LEU A 412 7.85 -5.38 -26.90
N HIS A 413 8.58 -6.33 -26.31
CA HIS A 413 8.54 -7.72 -26.76
C HIS A 413 7.15 -8.35 -26.58
N GLN A 414 6.47 -8.12 -25.45
CA GLN A 414 5.09 -8.61 -25.24
C GLN A 414 4.10 -7.99 -26.21
N VAL A 415 4.23 -6.68 -26.49
CA VAL A 415 3.43 -5.98 -27.50
C VAL A 415 3.58 -6.63 -28.87
N GLN A 416 4.78 -7.05 -29.28
CA GLN A 416 4.98 -7.72 -30.58
C GLN A 416 4.22 -9.04 -30.66
N THR A 417 4.22 -9.83 -29.57
CA THR A 417 3.42 -11.06 -29.48
C THR A 417 1.92 -10.77 -29.57
N ILE A 418 1.45 -9.75 -28.85
CA ILE A 418 0.05 -9.30 -28.88
C ILE A 418 -0.35 -8.83 -30.29
N ASN A 419 0.52 -8.06 -30.95
CA ASN A 419 0.31 -7.58 -32.30
C ASN A 419 0.11 -8.73 -33.31
N ASN A 420 0.89 -9.80 -33.18
CA ASN A 420 0.72 -11.01 -33.99
C ASN A 420 -0.63 -11.71 -33.75
N ASN A 421 -1.10 -11.75 -32.49
CA ASN A 421 -2.40 -12.34 -32.16
C ASN A 421 -3.55 -11.52 -32.74
N ILE A 422 -3.52 -10.19 -32.53
CA ILE A 422 -4.52 -9.27 -33.10
C ILE A 422 -4.56 -9.39 -34.62
N ARG A 423 -3.40 -9.47 -35.26
CA ARG A 423 -3.29 -9.65 -36.71
C ARG A 423 -4.05 -10.88 -37.20
N LYS A 424 -3.80 -12.05 -36.58
CA LYS A 424 -4.51 -13.29 -36.90
C LYS A 424 -6.02 -13.15 -36.70
N THR A 425 -6.45 -12.52 -35.61
CA THR A 425 -7.87 -12.27 -35.35
C THR A 425 -8.51 -11.40 -36.44
N LEU A 426 -7.87 -10.29 -36.81
CA LEU A 426 -8.38 -9.40 -37.86
C LEU A 426 -8.42 -10.08 -39.23
N GLU A 427 -7.40 -10.88 -39.57
CA GLU A 427 -7.36 -11.69 -40.79
C GLU A 427 -8.50 -12.73 -40.82
N ASN A 428 -8.78 -13.40 -39.70
CA ASN A 428 -9.90 -14.34 -39.57
C ASN A 428 -11.26 -13.66 -39.80
N PHE A 429 -11.42 -12.41 -39.36
CA PHE A 429 -12.64 -11.62 -39.61
C PHE A 429 -12.62 -10.87 -40.96
N GLN A 430 -11.59 -11.07 -41.80
CA GLN A 430 -11.42 -10.41 -43.10
C GLN A 430 -11.42 -8.87 -43.01
N ILE A 431 -10.91 -8.31 -41.90
CA ILE A 431 -10.90 -6.87 -41.64
C ILE A 431 -9.65 -6.25 -42.25
N ARG A 432 -9.81 -5.18 -43.04
CA ARG A 432 -8.69 -4.43 -43.62
C ARG A 432 -8.08 -3.48 -42.58
N TYR A 433 -6.75 -3.53 -42.44
CA TYR A 433 -5.98 -2.66 -41.55
C TYR A 433 -4.70 -2.17 -42.24
N ASN A 434 -4.13 -1.09 -41.74
CA ASN A 434 -2.87 -0.54 -42.22
C ASN A 434 -1.73 -0.95 -41.27
N LEU A 435 -0.61 -1.37 -41.84
CA LEU A 435 0.63 -1.59 -41.11
C LEU A 435 1.46 -0.30 -41.10
N ASP A 436 2.23 -0.10 -40.03
CA ASP A 436 3.27 0.93 -39.99
C ASP A 436 4.57 0.45 -40.67
N ARG A 437 5.65 1.21 -40.54
CA ARG A 437 6.97 0.85 -41.12
C ARG A 437 7.64 -0.35 -40.43
N ASN A 438 7.15 -0.77 -39.27
CA ASN A 438 7.67 -1.86 -38.45
C ASN A 438 6.72 -3.08 -38.47
N ASP A 439 5.81 -3.16 -39.44
CA ASP A 439 4.77 -4.19 -39.55
C ASP A 439 3.87 -4.31 -38.29
N SER A 440 3.70 -3.20 -37.55
CA SER A 440 2.87 -3.10 -36.37
C SER A 440 1.50 -2.50 -36.67
N ILE A 441 0.44 -3.22 -36.29
CA ILE A 441 -0.95 -2.77 -36.38
C ILE A 441 -1.21 -1.72 -35.29
N LEU A 442 -0.74 -2.00 -34.08
CA LEU A 442 -0.94 -1.15 -32.91
C LEU A 442 -0.31 0.24 -33.06
N VAL A 443 0.80 0.36 -33.79
CA VAL A 443 1.50 1.65 -33.97
C VAL A 443 0.93 2.47 -35.15
N GLY A 444 -0.02 1.91 -35.90
CA GLY A 444 -0.67 2.61 -37.00
C GLY A 444 -1.52 3.82 -36.55
N LYS A 445 -1.69 4.81 -37.44
CA LYS A 445 -2.47 6.05 -37.17
C LYS A 445 -3.91 5.84 -36.68
N ARG A 446 -4.49 4.64 -36.85
CA ARG A 446 -5.87 4.31 -36.47
C ARG A 446 -6.00 3.62 -35.11
N ILE A 447 -4.90 3.13 -34.50
CA ILE A 447 -4.94 2.28 -33.27
C ILE A 447 -4.00 2.84 -32.18
N THR A 448 -3.67 4.13 -32.29
CA THR A 448 -2.65 4.76 -31.44
C THR A 448 -3.07 4.82 -29.97
N LYS A 449 -4.37 4.98 -29.67
CA LYS A 449 -4.85 5.08 -28.29
C LYS A 449 -4.83 3.71 -27.60
N ALA A 450 -5.36 2.67 -28.24
CA ALA A 450 -5.34 1.30 -27.74
C ALA A 450 -3.89 0.82 -27.56
N PHE A 451 -2.96 1.19 -28.44
CA PHE A 451 -1.54 0.89 -28.22
C PHE A 451 -1.00 1.51 -26.92
N ILE A 452 -1.27 2.79 -26.68
CA ILE A 452 -0.86 3.48 -25.45
C ILE A 452 -1.45 2.79 -24.22
N ASP A 453 -2.75 2.46 -24.27
CA ASP A 453 -3.44 1.83 -23.13
C ASP A 453 -2.98 0.39 -22.90
N ILE A 454 -2.74 -0.39 -23.96
CA ILE A 454 -2.15 -1.73 -23.87
C ILE A 454 -0.75 -1.66 -23.27
N LYS A 455 0.11 -0.77 -23.77
CA LYS A 455 1.47 -0.58 -23.22
C LYS A 455 1.39 -0.26 -21.74
N LEU A 456 0.57 0.70 -21.36
CA LEU A 456 0.39 1.10 -19.96
C LEU A 456 -0.12 -0.05 -19.08
N MET A 457 -1.07 -0.83 -19.58
CA MET A 457 -1.62 -1.97 -18.86
C MET A 457 -0.57 -3.06 -18.64
N LEU A 458 0.25 -3.36 -19.64
CA LEU A 458 1.37 -4.30 -19.52
C LEU A 458 2.39 -3.82 -18.49
N VAL A 459 2.78 -2.54 -18.53
CA VAL A 459 3.67 -1.97 -17.51
C VAL A 459 3.04 -2.05 -16.12
N THR A 460 1.76 -1.73 -16.00
CA THR A 460 1.03 -1.81 -14.73
C THR A 460 1.09 -3.20 -14.12
N ILE A 461 0.90 -4.25 -14.94
CA ILE A 461 0.97 -5.65 -14.51
C ILE A 461 2.36 -6.04 -13.97
N PHE A 462 3.44 -5.43 -14.45
CA PHE A 462 4.78 -5.68 -13.89
C PHE A 462 4.90 -5.28 -12.42
N PHE A 463 4.12 -4.28 -11.99
CA PHE A 463 4.13 -3.76 -10.62
C PHE A 463 3.03 -4.36 -9.72
N LEU A 464 2.33 -5.39 -10.17
CA LEU A 464 1.31 -6.10 -9.38
C LEU A 464 1.85 -7.41 -8.82
N ASP A 465 1.51 -7.71 -7.56
CA ASP A 465 1.70 -9.06 -7.01
C ASP A 465 0.69 -10.06 -7.60
N TYR A 466 0.84 -11.33 -7.24
CA TYR A 466 -0.02 -12.41 -7.72
C TYR A 466 -1.50 -12.17 -7.38
N SER A 467 -1.80 -11.78 -6.14
CA SER A 467 -3.16 -11.51 -5.67
C SER A 467 -3.82 -10.37 -6.45
N SER A 468 -3.09 -9.29 -6.68
CA SER A 468 -3.55 -8.10 -7.42
C SER A 468 -3.72 -8.39 -8.91
N LYS A 469 -2.84 -9.20 -9.51
CA LYS A 469 -3.00 -9.70 -10.89
C LYS A 469 -4.27 -10.51 -11.05
N ARG A 470 -4.53 -11.44 -10.13
CA ARG A 470 -5.75 -12.25 -10.13
C ARG A 470 -6.99 -11.38 -9.95
N PHE A 471 -6.93 -10.35 -9.10
CA PHE A 471 -8.02 -9.41 -8.93
C PHE A 471 -8.30 -8.60 -10.21
N LEU A 472 -7.27 -8.08 -10.88
CA LEU A 472 -7.40 -7.41 -12.18
C LEU A 472 -8.07 -8.34 -13.21
N GLU A 473 -7.64 -9.59 -13.29
CA GLU A 473 -8.24 -10.58 -14.20
C GLU A 473 -9.74 -10.79 -13.93
N LEU A 474 -10.14 -10.87 -12.65
CA LEU A 474 -11.55 -10.96 -12.26
C LEU A 474 -12.34 -9.71 -12.67
N LYS A 475 -11.75 -8.51 -12.54
CA LYS A 475 -12.37 -7.25 -12.97
C LYS A 475 -12.56 -7.20 -14.49
N ILE A 476 -11.56 -7.65 -15.23
CA ILE A 476 -11.64 -7.76 -16.69
C ILE A 476 -12.75 -8.73 -17.09
N ARG A 477 -12.80 -9.93 -16.50
CA ARG A 477 -13.85 -10.92 -16.77
C ARG A 477 -15.23 -10.33 -16.56
N LYS A 478 -15.45 -9.71 -15.39
CA LYS A 478 -16.71 -9.05 -15.05
C LYS A 478 -17.09 -7.98 -16.06
N PHE A 479 -16.14 -7.13 -16.46
CA PHE A 479 -16.37 -6.09 -17.46
C PHE A 479 -16.78 -6.68 -18.82
N LEU A 480 -16.08 -7.71 -19.29
CA LEU A 480 -16.38 -8.37 -20.57
C LEU A 480 -17.77 -9.03 -20.55
N ASP A 481 -18.13 -9.66 -19.43
CA ASP A 481 -19.44 -10.30 -19.24
C ASP A 481 -20.56 -9.25 -19.19
N GLU A 482 -20.40 -8.17 -18.41
CA GLU A 482 -21.36 -7.05 -18.34
C GLU A 482 -21.59 -6.38 -19.71
N LYS A 483 -20.57 -6.36 -20.56
CA LYS A 483 -20.63 -5.80 -21.92
C LYS A 483 -21.04 -6.82 -22.98
N ASN A 484 -21.31 -8.08 -22.60
CA ASN A 484 -21.63 -9.19 -23.51
C ASN A 484 -20.61 -9.33 -24.65
N ILE A 485 -19.32 -9.22 -24.32
CA ILE A 485 -18.24 -9.29 -25.30
C ILE A 485 -17.97 -10.75 -25.70
N ILE A 486 -17.82 -10.99 -27.01
CA ILE A 486 -17.46 -12.29 -27.58
C ILE A 486 -16.07 -12.69 -27.05
N ARG A 487 -15.93 -13.95 -26.63
CA ARG A 487 -14.63 -14.54 -26.27
C ARG A 487 -13.90 -14.92 -27.56
N PHE A 488 -12.71 -14.38 -27.78
CA PHE A 488 -12.00 -14.52 -29.06
C PHE A 488 -11.05 -15.72 -29.09
N ASN A 489 -10.69 -16.26 -27.92
CA ASN A 489 -9.83 -17.43 -27.78
C ASN A 489 -10.57 -18.57 -27.06
N ASP A 490 -10.31 -19.82 -27.46
CA ASP A 490 -10.74 -21.03 -26.73
C ASP A 490 -10.05 -21.15 -25.36
N SER A 491 -8.90 -20.48 -25.19
CA SER A 491 -8.25 -20.33 -23.91
C SER A 491 -9.01 -19.30 -23.06
N SER A 492 -9.16 -19.61 -21.78
CA SER A 492 -9.83 -18.79 -20.77
C SER A 492 -9.12 -17.45 -20.46
N ASP A 493 -8.30 -16.91 -21.36
CA ASP A 493 -7.45 -15.75 -21.12
C ASP A 493 -8.20 -14.42 -21.34
N ALA A 494 -8.86 -13.97 -20.28
CA ALA A 494 -9.67 -12.75 -20.27
C ALA A 494 -8.86 -11.49 -20.61
N MET A 495 -7.55 -11.50 -20.38
CA MET A 495 -6.68 -10.36 -20.67
C MET A 495 -6.54 -10.16 -22.19
N ASN A 496 -6.34 -11.24 -22.93
CA ASN A 496 -6.28 -11.20 -24.39
C ASN A 496 -7.61 -10.76 -25.02
N ASP A 497 -8.75 -11.25 -24.50
CA ASP A 497 -10.07 -10.79 -24.95
C ASP A 497 -10.25 -9.28 -24.76
N TYR A 498 -9.79 -8.74 -23.63
CA TYR A 498 -9.87 -7.33 -23.33
C TYR A 498 -8.99 -6.47 -24.24
N ILE A 499 -7.77 -6.95 -24.54
CA ILE A 499 -6.87 -6.29 -25.51
C ILE A 499 -7.53 -6.21 -26.90
N ILE A 500 -8.13 -7.31 -27.36
CA ILE A 500 -8.84 -7.34 -28.65
C ILE A 500 -10.02 -6.38 -28.62
N TYR A 501 -10.78 -6.36 -27.52
CA TYR A 501 -11.87 -5.40 -27.31
C TYR A 501 -11.39 -3.94 -27.46
N LEU A 502 -10.26 -3.56 -26.85
CA LEU A 502 -9.73 -2.19 -26.95
C LEU A 502 -9.43 -1.80 -28.40
N VAL A 503 -8.77 -2.69 -29.15
CA VAL A 503 -8.44 -2.46 -30.56
C VAL A 503 -9.69 -2.36 -31.42
N PHE A 504 -10.65 -3.27 -31.24
CA PHE A 504 -11.89 -3.27 -32.02
C PHE A 504 -12.76 -2.06 -31.68
N LYS A 505 -12.74 -1.59 -30.43
CA LYS A 505 -13.43 -0.36 -30.04
C LYS A 505 -12.83 0.85 -30.75
N GLU A 506 -11.51 0.99 -30.81
CA GLU A 506 -10.87 2.13 -31.51
C GLU A 506 -11.07 2.08 -33.03
N LEU A 507 -11.18 0.89 -33.61
CA LEU A 507 -11.48 0.69 -35.02
C LEU A 507 -12.98 0.80 -35.37
N ASP A 508 -13.85 1.13 -34.41
CA ASP A 508 -15.31 1.16 -34.55
C ASP A 508 -15.92 -0.18 -35.03
N LEU A 509 -15.29 -1.30 -34.67
CA LEU A 509 -15.70 -2.67 -35.02
C LEU A 509 -16.61 -3.31 -33.95
N THR A 510 -17.34 -2.50 -33.20
CA THR A 510 -18.16 -2.95 -32.05
C THR A 510 -19.23 -3.98 -32.43
N ARG A 511 -19.68 -4.02 -33.69
CA ARG A 511 -20.59 -5.06 -34.21
C ARG A 511 -19.97 -6.46 -34.23
N HIS A 512 -18.64 -6.56 -34.29
CA HIS A 512 -17.91 -7.83 -34.33
C HIS A 512 -17.49 -8.33 -32.94
N ILE A 513 -17.81 -7.59 -31.87
CA ILE A 513 -17.38 -7.92 -30.51
C ILE A 513 -18.51 -8.16 -29.52
N THR A 514 -19.78 -7.93 -29.88
CA THR A 514 -20.92 -8.18 -28.98
C THR A 514 -21.75 -9.36 -29.45
N VAL A 515 -22.20 -10.23 -28.53
CA VAL A 515 -23.14 -11.33 -28.80
C VAL A 515 -24.54 -10.73 -29.09
N ASN A 516 -24.73 -10.10 -30.24
CA ASN A 516 -25.97 -9.56 -30.81
C ASN A 516 -26.96 -8.80 -29.89
N ALA A 517 -27.03 -7.46 -30.08
CA ALA A 517 -28.30 -6.71 -30.01
C ALA A 517 -29.10 -6.81 -31.34
N SER A 518 -28.70 -7.63 -32.30
CA SER A 518 -29.37 -7.76 -33.59
C SER A 518 -29.37 -9.20 -34.11
N SER A 519 -30.09 -10.09 -33.44
CA SER A 519 -30.71 -11.26 -34.06
C SER A 519 -31.76 -11.89 -33.14
N SER A 520 -32.81 -11.14 -32.79
CA SER A 520 -34.08 -11.75 -32.41
C SER A 520 -35.19 -11.30 -33.35
N ASN A 521 -35.06 -11.64 -34.63
CA ASN A 521 -36.24 -12.16 -35.32
C ASN A 521 -36.52 -13.56 -34.74
N LYS A 522 -36.88 -13.63 -33.46
CA LYS A 522 -37.81 -14.67 -33.03
C LYS A 522 -39.12 -14.20 -33.64
N LYS A 523 -39.57 -14.88 -34.71
CA LYS A 523 -41.00 -14.96 -34.97
C LYS A 523 -41.62 -15.35 -33.64
N PHE A 524 -42.30 -14.40 -32.99
CA PHE A 524 -43.15 -14.69 -31.86
C PHE A 524 -44.17 -15.71 -32.38
N ASN A 525 -44.08 -16.95 -31.91
CA ASN A 525 -45.16 -17.91 -32.09
C ASN A 525 -46.30 -17.45 -31.19
N LEU A 526 -47.16 -16.59 -31.75
CA LEU A 526 -48.44 -16.19 -31.18
C LEU A 526 -49.26 -17.37 -30.62
N PRO A 527 -49.21 -18.61 -31.18
CA PRO A 527 -49.90 -19.76 -30.60
C PRO A 527 -49.41 -20.14 -29.19
N ASP A 528 -48.10 -20.05 -28.92
CA ASP A 528 -47.53 -20.46 -27.63
C ASP A 528 -47.88 -19.46 -26.51
N LEU A 529 -47.91 -18.17 -26.84
CA LEU A 529 -48.35 -17.12 -25.91
C LEU A 529 -49.86 -17.23 -25.61
N ILE A 530 -50.67 -17.54 -26.62
CA ILE A 530 -52.11 -17.78 -26.45
C ILE A 530 -52.35 -19.03 -25.60
N CYS A 531 -51.61 -20.12 -25.80
CA CYS A 531 -51.70 -21.32 -24.96
C CYS A 531 -51.35 -21.03 -23.50
N VAL A 532 -50.29 -20.27 -23.23
CA VAL A 532 -49.90 -19.89 -21.85
C VAL A 532 -50.95 -18.98 -21.21
N LEU A 533 -51.50 -18.01 -21.95
CA LEU A 533 -52.59 -17.15 -21.47
C LEU A 533 -53.86 -17.94 -21.18
N ILE A 534 -54.25 -18.88 -22.05
CA ILE A 534 -55.40 -19.76 -21.84
C ILE A 534 -55.18 -20.61 -20.58
N ILE A 535 -54.01 -21.25 -20.43
CA ILE A 535 -53.68 -22.05 -19.24
C ILE A 535 -53.76 -21.20 -17.96
N LEU A 536 -53.22 -19.98 -17.97
CA LEU A 536 -53.27 -19.08 -16.81
C LEU A 536 -54.70 -18.62 -16.50
N THR A 537 -55.53 -18.34 -17.51
CA THR A 537 -56.96 -18.04 -17.28
C THR A 537 -57.76 -19.24 -16.80
N VAL A 538 -57.47 -20.46 -17.28
CA VAL A 538 -58.13 -21.69 -16.81
C VAL A 538 -57.72 -21.98 -15.37
N ILE A 539 -56.44 -21.85 -15.02
CA ILE A 539 -55.97 -22.01 -13.63
C ILE A 539 -56.60 -20.94 -12.74
N GLY A 540 -56.61 -19.67 -13.17
CA GLY A 540 -57.20 -18.56 -12.41
C GLY A 540 -58.71 -18.74 -12.18
N THR A 541 -59.44 -19.20 -13.20
CA THR A 541 -60.89 -19.47 -13.08
C THR A 541 -61.18 -20.70 -12.23
N VAL A 542 -60.40 -21.78 -12.37
CA VAL A 542 -60.53 -22.98 -11.50
C VAL A 542 -60.22 -22.64 -10.05
N CYS A 543 -59.14 -21.89 -9.78
CA CYS A 543 -58.81 -21.43 -8.43
C CYS A 543 -59.89 -20.50 -7.87
N GLY A 544 -60.44 -19.59 -8.69
CA GLY A 544 -61.54 -18.70 -8.29
C GLY A 544 -62.83 -19.45 -7.97
N VAL A 545 -63.19 -20.46 -8.77
CA VAL A 545 -64.37 -21.31 -8.55
C VAL A 545 -64.18 -22.19 -7.32
N ILE A 546 -63.01 -22.80 -7.12
CA ILE A 546 -62.68 -23.55 -5.91
C ILE A 546 -62.75 -22.65 -4.68
N PHE A 547 -62.21 -21.43 -4.75
CA PHE A 547 -62.27 -20.47 -3.64
C PHE A 547 -63.71 -20.01 -3.34
N TYR A 548 -64.55 -19.85 -4.36
CA TYR A 548 -65.97 -19.52 -4.19
C TYR A 548 -66.78 -20.69 -3.61
N ILE A 549 -66.50 -21.93 -4.03
CA ILE A 549 -67.15 -23.14 -3.49
C ILE A 549 -66.72 -23.39 -2.05
N LEU A 550 -65.45 -23.18 -1.70
CA LEU A 550 -64.94 -23.35 -0.32
C LEU A 550 -65.39 -22.23 0.64
N ARG A 551 -65.95 -21.13 0.12
CA ARG A 551 -66.46 -20.00 0.91
C ARG A 551 -67.99 -20.07 1.13
N LYS A 552 -68.68 -20.99 0.47
CA LYS A 552 -70.07 -21.37 0.76
C LYS A 552 -70.08 -22.64 1.60
#